data_AF-A0A0C2YL93-F1
#
_entry.id   AF-A0A0C2YL93-F1
#
_cell.length_a   1.000
_cell.length_b   1.000
_cell.length_c   1.000
_cell.angle_alpha   90.00
_cell.angle_beta   90.00
_cell.angle_gamma   90.00
#
_symmetry.space_group_name_H-M   'P 1'
#
loop_
_entity.id
_entity.type
_entity.pdbx_description
1 polymer ?
#
loop_
_entity_poly.entity_id
_entity_poly.type
_entity_poly.pdbx_seq_one_letter_code
_entity_poly.pdbx_strand_id
1 'polypeptide(L)'
;MLQVPRDQVSLITDEAASRAGIISALDAIRSDDRIQQGDPIFIYYAGHGSSVPPPANWECGGPGRNIQVLVPQDFNPEHGIHGIQDYFLGWSIHMIAEEKGDNITVVLDCCHSGSGTRSDSSTRIRGVELEPGTDLWDLESRAHPFSLDSHVLIAACGESELAKEVNGEGAFTKAFLELFRAVPIEDLTYRDIATYINLPGQNPQIEGVNQYRYIFNSEASSSACQLYLARRDFDSDLVVLNAGTAHGVTPGAEFVIFAGNDSHPSRTPLATFIVYKSTSFFSILRPTSDVSCQSSDLPKVFTIFQEKPGQGGTLRLYLPTESILIHDIRHSVHNVEFVDSRDDAHLEITSQDNQVVVSVRDKKATACGFEHKISITRPNLTAFLEKAECFYRERDHQADIDLGVVNFVTLEFYKLGATHSRFRNIPECHLGALGPNLYSADRKTIEFIVEEGCHYGVKLTNSCPRDLYPSVLYFDNNLNDLIIKHYYGAPFGGSNIPEGPLKGDGGTLTIGYGTVFTNIASPGIVESQQDGMALDKVHISSSVKSLYLDFSASCKGVN
;
A
#
# COMPACT_ATOMS: atom_id res chain seq x y z
N MET A 1 7.55 -26.71 6.57
CA MET A 1 6.08 -26.83 6.78
C MET A 1 5.76 -26.15 8.09
N LEU A 2 4.68 -25.36 8.14
CA LEU A 2 4.34 -24.43 9.22
C LEU A 2 3.90 -25.09 10.55
N GLN A 3 3.77 -26.42 10.59
CA GLN A 3 3.38 -27.20 11.79
C GLN A 3 2.09 -26.75 12.48
N VAL A 4 1.17 -26.11 11.73
CA VAL A 4 -0.14 -25.68 12.25
C VAL A 4 -0.93 -26.90 12.74
N PRO A 5 -1.42 -26.89 14.01
CA PRO A 5 -2.28 -27.95 14.54
C PRO A 5 -3.51 -28.18 13.66
N ARG A 6 -3.88 -29.46 13.44
CA ARG A 6 -4.98 -29.81 12.53
C ARG A 6 -6.34 -29.27 12.98
N ASP A 7 -6.54 -29.12 14.29
CA ASP A 7 -7.75 -28.55 14.89
C ASP A 7 -7.85 -27.03 14.74
N GLN A 8 -6.79 -26.38 14.24
CA GLN A 8 -6.75 -24.97 13.84
C GLN A 8 -6.90 -24.79 12.32
N VAL A 9 -7.12 -25.88 11.56
CA VAL A 9 -7.32 -25.83 10.10
C VAL A 9 -8.76 -26.20 9.77
N SER A 10 -9.47 -25.29 9.12
CA SER A 10 -10.76 -25.56 8.49
C SER A 10 -10.57 -25.76 6.99
N LEU A 11 -10.94 -26.92 6.47
CA LEU A 11 -10.88 -27.25 5.04
C LEU A 11 -12.29 -27.49 4.52
N ILE A 12 -12.76 -26.63 3.61
CA ILE A 12 -14.03 -26.76 2.91
C ILE A 12 -13.76 -27.09 1.44
N THR A 13 -14.29 -28.21 0.96
CA THR A 13 -14.18 -28.67 -0.44
C THR A 13 -15.53 -29.15 -0.94
N ASP A 14 -15.65 -29.27 -2.26
CA ASP A 14 -16.80 -29.89 -2.93
C ASP A 14 -18.13 -29.29 -2.45
N GLU A 15 -19.12 -30.10 -2.08
CA GLU A 15 -20.44 -29.64 -1.62
C GLU A 15 -20.37 -28.78 -0.34
N ALA A 16 -19.31 -28.90 0.47
CA ALA A 16 -19.10 -28.05 1.63
C ALA A 16 -18.61 -26.64 1.26
N ALA A 17 -18.02 -26.46 0.06
CA ALA A 17 -17.66 -25.15 -0.49
C ALA A 17 -18.86 -24.43 -1.15
N SER A 18 -20.04 -24.60 -0.55
CA SER A 18 -21.25 -23.83 -0.86
C SER A 18 -21.10 -22.37 -0.43
N ARG A 19 -21.95 -21.49 -0.96
CA ARG A 19 -21.99 -20.07 -0.59
C ARG A 19 -22.13 -19.92 0.93
N ALA A 20 -23.11 -20.62 1.51
CA ALA A 20 -23.35 -20.60 2.95
C ALA A 20 -22.18 -21.19 3.74
N GLY A 21 -21.54 -22.25 3.21
CA GLY A 21 -20.37 -22.88 3.84
C GLY A 21 -19.17 -21.94 3.93
N ILE A 22 -18.87 -21.21 2.84
CA ILE A 22 -17.77 -20.23 2.80
C ILE A 22 -18.04 -19.08 3.79
N ILE A 23 -19.25 -18.51 3.78
CA ILE A 23 -19.63 -17.41 4.70
C ILE A 23 -19.53 -17.87 6.16
N SER A 24 -20.08 -19.06 6.47
CA SER A 24 -20.03 -19.63 7.82
C SER A 24 -18.60 -19.88 8.28
N ALA A 25 -17.69 -20.24 7.38
CA ALA A 25 -16.27 -20.43 7.72
C ALA A 25 -15.57 -19.11 8.07
N LEU A 26 -15.90 -18.01 7.37
CA LEU A 26 -15.38 -16.67 7.71
C LEU A 26 -15.92 -16.20 9.06
N ASP A 27 -17.22 -16.37 9.32
CA ASP A 27 -17.84 -16.04 10.60
C ASP A 27 -17.29 -16.90 11.76
N ALA A 28 -16.95 -18.17 11.49
CA ALA A 28 -16.32 -19.04 12.46
C ALA A 28 -14.93 -18.54 12.87
N ILE A 29 -14.11 -18.04 11.93
CA ILE A 29 -12.81 -17.41 12.27
C ILE A 29 -13.02 -16.21 13.18
N ARG A 30 -13.98 -15.34 12.82
CA ARG A 30 -14.29 -14.13 13.59
C ARG A 30 -14.68 -14.44 15.04
N SER A 31 -15.47 -15.51 15.24
CA SER A 31 -16.04 -15.87 16.54
C SER A 31 -15.24 -16.91 17.34
N ASP A 32 -14.11 -17.39 16.83
CA ASP A 32 -13.30 -18.41 17.51
C ASP A 32 -12.48 -17.81 18.65
N ASP A 33 -12.87 -18.09 19.89
CA ASP A 33 -12.18 -17.62 21.11
C ASP A 33 -10.75 -18.15 21.25
N ARG A 34 -10.35 -19.17 20.49
CA ARG A 34 -8.97 -19.68 20.48
C ARG A 34 -8.03 -18.72 19.77
N ILE A 35 -8.53 -17.93 18.81
CA ILE A 35 -7.74 -16.95 18.04
C ILE A 35 -7.66 -15.66 18.86
N GLN A 36 -6.47 -15.33 19.34
CA GLN A 36 -6.19 -14.11 20.08
C GLN A 36 -5.91 -12.94 19.13
N GLN A 37 -6.01 -11.71 19.65
CA GLN A 37 -5.68 -10.52 18.88
C GLN A 37 -4.19 -10.54 18.46
N GLY A 38 -3.93 -10.38 17.16
CA GLY A 38 -2.60 -10.40 16.55
C GLY A 38 -2.12 -11.78 16.11
N ASP A 39 -2.84 -12.86 16.43
CA ASP A 39 -2.53 -14.20 15.93
C ASP A 39 -2.63 -14.24 14.39
N PRO A 40 -1.74 -15.00 13.71
CA PRO A 40 -1.76 -15.08 12.25
C PRO A 40 -2.97 -15.86 11.77
N ILE A 41 -3.76 -15.24 10.89
CA ILE A 41 -4.91 -15.85 10.21
C ILE A 41 -4.55 -16.04 8.74
N PHE A 42 -4.75 -17.26 8.22
CA PHE A 42 -4.49 -17.59 6.82
C PHE A 42 -5.76 -18.11 6.14
N ILE A 43 -6.23 -17.38 5.13
CA ILE A 43 -7.41 -17.70 4.33
C ILE A 43 -6.93 -18.03 2.91
N TYR A 44 -7.31 -19.20 2.40
CA TYR A 44 -6.91 -19.66 1.07
C TYR A 44 -8.13 -20.10 0.27
N TYR A 45 -8.31 -19.52 -0.91
CA TYR A 45 -9.33 -19.91 -1.87
C TYR A 45 -8.68 -20.33 -3.19
N ALA A 46 -9.06 -21.50 -3.71
CA ALA A 46 -8.73 -21.93 -5.05
C ALA A 46 -9.98 -22.49 -5.74
N GLY A 47 -10.40 -21.86 -6.83
CA GLY A 47 -11.67 -22.15 -7.48
C GLY A 47 -11.91 -21.23 -8.66
N HIS A 48 -13.14 -21.18 -9.17
CA HIS A 48 -13.47 -20.22 -10.22
C HIS A 48 -13.71 -18.83 -9.62
N GLY A 49 -13.17 -17.81 -10.29
CA GLY A 49 -13.64 -16.44 -10.18
C GLY A 49 -14.49 -16.07 -11.39
N SER A 50 -15.24 -14.98 -11.28
CA SER A 50 -15.89 -14.32 -12.41
C SER A 50 -15.87 -12.81 -12.19
N SER A 51 -16.39 -12.07 -13.15
CA SER A 51 -16.76 -10.67 -13.02
C SER A 51 -18.23 -10.47 -13.40
N VAL A 52 -18.89 -9.47 -12.81
CA VAL A 52 -20.28 -9.09 -13.09
C VAL A 52 -20.40 -7.56 -13.23
N PRO A 53 -21.26 -7.04 -14.12
CA PRO A 53 -21.42 -5.59 -14.26
C PRO A 53 -21.88 -4.95 -12.95
N PRO A 54 -21.39 -3.77 -12.55
CA PRO A 54 -21.84 -3.10 -11.34
C PRO A 54 -23.27 -2.54 -11.53
N PRO A 55 -24.02 -2.29 -10.43
CA PRO A 55 -25.31 -1.62 -10.51
C PRO A 55 -25.19 -0.23 -11.14
N ALA A 56 -26.29 0.25 -11.72
CA ALA A 56 -26.31 1.57 -12.35
C ALA A 56 -25.92 2.69 -11.35
N ASN A 57 -24.95 3.52 -11.74
CA ASN A 57 -24.36 4.61 -10.94
C ASN A 57 -23.48 4.17 -9.76
N TRP A 58 -23.10 2.88 -9.69
CA TRP A 58 -22.08 2.42 -8.75
C TRP A 58 -20.70 2.73 -9.32
N GLU A 59 -19.85 3.39 -8.52
CA GLU A 59 -18.46 3.69 -8.89
C GLU A 59 -17.57 2.44 -8.79
N CYS A 60 -17.07 1.98 -9.94
CA CYS A 60 -16.35 0.71 -10.10
C CYS A 60 -14.96 0.92 -10.75
N GLY A 61 -14.37 2.10 -10.66
CA GLY A 61 -13.09 2.41 -11.29
C GLY A 61 -13.19 2.87 -12.75
N GLY A 62 -14.39 3.31 -13.15
CA GLY A 62 -14.63 3.95 -14.43
C GLY A 62 -15.42 3.08 -15.43
N PRO A 63 -15.55 3.55 -16.68
CA PRO A 63 -16.35 2.87 -17.70
C PRO A 63 -15.84 1.45 -17.99
N GLY A 64 -16.76 0.49 -18.08
CA GLY A 64 -16.46 -0.89 -18.49
C GLY A 64 -15.82 -1.78 -17.42
N ARG A 65 -15.73 -1.30 -16.17
CA ARG A 65 -15.24 -2.08 -15.04
C ARG A 65 -16.34 -2.94 -14.43
N ASN A 66 -15.95 -4.09 -13.90
CA ASN A 66 -16.84 -5.08 -13.31
C ASN A 66 -16.50 -5.35 -11.85
N ILE A 67 -17.52 -5.79 -11.10
CA ILE A 67 -17.37 -6.33 -9.76
C ILE A 67 -16.80 -7.75 -9.87
N GLN A 68 -15.75 -8.03 -9.12
CA GLN A 68 -15.16 -9.36 -9.05
C GLN A 68 -15.98 -10.26 -8.13
N VAL A 69 -16.08 -11.55 -8.46
CA VAL A 69 -16.82 -12.53 -7.65
C VAL A 69 -16.05 -13.83 -7.52
N LEU A 70 -16.11 -14.45 -6.34
CA LEU A 70 -15.81 -15.86 -6.17
C LEU A 70 -17.06 -16.68 -6.51
N VAL A 71 -16.88 -17.85 -7.12
CA VAL A 71 -17.99 -18.72 -7.54
C VAL A 71 -18.04 -19.95 -6.62
N PRO A 72 -19.01 -20.02 -5.68
CA PRO A 72 -19.21 -21.17 -4.81
C PRO A 72 -19.66 -22.41 -5.59
N GLN A 73 -19.55 -23.58 -4.97
CA GLN A 73 -19.92 -24.85 -5.61
C GLN A 73 -21.41 -24.94 -5.96
N ASP A 74 -22.29 -24.36 -5.14
CA ASP A 74 -23.74 -24.35 -5.29
C ASP A 74 -24.26 -23.13 -6.07
N PHE A 75 -23.37 -22.38 -6.74
CA PHE A 75 -23.74 -21.22 -7.55
C PHE A 75 -24.88 -21.58 -8.52
N ASN A 76 -26.03 -20.93 -8.31
CA ASN A 76 -27.24 -21.19 -9.06
C ASN A 76 -28.14 -19.95 -9.03
N PRO A 77 -27.97 -19.00 -9.98
CA PRO A 77 -28.72 -17.76 -10.00
C PRO A 77 -30.21 -17.97 -10.22
N GLU A 78 -30.63 -19.05 -10.89
CA GLU A 78 -32.05 -19.40 -11.07
C GLU A 78 -32.74 -19.75 -9.75
N HIS A 79 -31.96 -20.22 -8.77
CA HIS A 79 -32.41 -20.56 -7.43
C HIS A 79 -31.99 -19.50 -6.38
N GLY A 80 -31.49 -18.34 -6.81
CA GLY A 80 -31.09 -17.24 -5.93
C GLY A 80 -29.76 -17.45 -5.19
N ILE A 81 -28.92 -18.40 -5.62
CA ILE A 81 -27.58 -18.60 -5.04
C ILE A 81 -26.56 -17.90 -5.94
N HIS A 82 -26.05 -16.77 -5.48
CA HIS A 82 -25.13 -15.91 -6.23
C HIS A 82 -23.66 -16.15 -5.86
N GLY A 83 -22.76 -15.55 -6.64
CA GLY A 83 -21.34 -15.51 -6.30
C GLY A 83 -21.10 -14.70 -5.01
N ILE A 84 -19.93 -14.87 -4.41
CA ILE A 84 -19.49 -14.04 -3.29
C ILE A 84 -18.76 -12.84 -3.89
N GLN A 85 -19.39 -11.67 -3.82
CA GLN A 85 -18.82 -10.46 -4.38
C GLN A 85 -17.61 -10.00 -3.57
N ASP A 86 -16.70 -9.34 -4.27
CA ASP A 86 -15.49 -8.75 -3.73
C ASP A 86 -15.78 -7.86 -2.49
N TYR A 87 -16.77 -6.97 -2.55
CA TYR A 87 -17.15 -6.13 -1.42
C TYR A 87 -17.65 -6.90 -0.20
N PHE A 88 -18.33 -8.02 -0.40
CA PHE A 88 -18.80 -8.85 0.70
C PHE A 88 -17.64 -9.59 1.38
N LEU A 89 -16.71 -10.13 0.57
CA LEU A 89 -15.52 -10.79 1.09
C LEU A 89 -14.65 -9.79 1.88
N GLY A 90 -14.46 -8.59 1.34
CA GLY A 90 -13.68 -7.52 1.98
C GLY A 90 -14.29 -7.07 3.29
N TRP A 91 -15.62 -6.91 3.34
CA TRP A 91 -16.34 -6.65 4.59
C TRP A 91 -16.13 -7.76 5.62
N SER A 92 -16.28 -9.03 5.22
CA SER A 92 -16.14 -10.17 6.12
C SER A 92 -14.74 -10.23 6.72
N ILE A 93 -13.70 -9.98 5.91
CA ILE A 93 -12.31 -9.92 6.38
C ILE A 93 -12.08 -8.73 7.32
N HIS A 94 -12.63 -7.56 6.99
CA HIS A 94 -12.54 -6.40 7.88
C HIS A 94 -13.19 -6.68 9.24
N MET A 95 -14.36 -7.34 9.27
CA MET A 95 -14.99 -7.73 10.53
C MET A 95 -14.17 -8.75 11.32
N ILE A 96 -13.38 -9.61 10.66
CA ILE A 96 -12.40 -10.46 11.34
C ILE A 96 -11.28 -9.59 11.93
N ALA A 97 -10.77 -8.62 11.18
CA ALA A 97 -9.69 -7.75 11.62
C ALA A 97 -10.07 -6.89 12.83
N GLU A 98 -11.32 -6.40 12.90
CA GLU A 98 -11.83 -5.66 14.07
C GLU A 98 -11.78 -6.50 15.36
N GLU A 99 -12.04 -7.80 15.26
CA GLU A 99 -12.07 -8.70 16.43
C GLU A 99 -10.69 -9.30 16.74
N LYS A 100 -9.89 -9.59 15.70
CA LYS A 100 -8.67 -10.42 15.79
C LYS A 100 -7.38 -9.69 15.43
N GLY A 101 -7.44 -8.45 14.96
CA GLY A 101 -6.28 -7.69 14.47
C GLY A 101 -5.94 -7.95 13.01
N ASP A 102 -4.93 -7.25 12.51
CA ASP A 102 -4.62 -7.12 11.08
C ASP A 102 -3.60 -8.14 10.53
N ASN A 103 -3.25 -9.17 11.32
CA ASN A 103 -2.33 -10.25 10.90
C ASN A 103 -3.06 -11.31 10.06
N ILE A 104 -3.76 -10.84 9.01
CA ILE A 104 -4.59 -11.66 8.14
C ILE A 104 -3.94 -11.74 6.75
N THR A 105 -3.72 -12.96 6.27
CA THR A 105 -3.27 -13.24 4.90
C THR A 105 -4.39 -13.90 4.12
N VAL A 106 -4.74 -13.34 2.97
CA VAL A 106 -5.74 -13.89 2.05
C VAL A 106 -5.06 -14.26 0.75
N VAL A 107 -5.23 -15.51 0.29
CA VAL A 107 -4.69 -15.99 -0.96
C VAL A 107 -5.81 -16.41 -1.89
N LEU A 108 -5.85 -15.83 -3.09
CA LEU A 108 -6.84 -16.13 -4.12
C LEU A 108 -6.14 -16.74 -5.35
N ASP A 109 -6.22 -18.07 -5.49
CA ASP A 109 -5.84 -18.78 -6.72
C ASP A 109 -7.07 -18.95 -7.62
N CYS A 110 -7.51 -17.83 -8.21
CA CYS A 110 -8.61 -17.73 -9.17
C CYS A 110 -8.39 -16.54 -10.12
N CYS A 111 -9.20 -16.42 -11.17
CA CYS A 111 -9.21 -15.24 -12.05
C CYS A 111 -10.62 -14.81 -12.43
N HIS A 112 -10.76 -13.53 -12.81
CA HIS A 112 -12.06 -12.86 -13.02
C HIS A 112 -12.43 -12.64 -14.50
N SER A 113 -11.47 -12.90 -15.42
CA SER A 113 -11.58 -12.69 -16.87
C SER A 113 -11.55 -14.00 -17.67
N GLY A 114 -11.79 -15.13 -17.01
CA GLY A 114 -11.77 -16.44 -17.66
C GLY A 114 -13.01 -16.68 -18.52
N SER A 115 -12.88 -16.51 -19.84
CA SER A 115 -13.73 -17.28 -20.77
C SER A 115 -13.38 -18.75 -20.55
N GLY A 116 -14.36 -19.65 -20.43
CA GLY A 116 -14.18 -21.11 -20.25
C GLY A 116 -13.44 -21.83 -21.39
N THR A 117 -12.55 -21.13 -22.10
CA THR A 117 -11.56 -21.59 -23.06
C THR A 117 -10.65 -22.65 -22.45
N ARG A 118 -10.95 -23.89 -22.79
CA ARG A 118 -10.03 -25.01 -22.65
C ARG A 118 -8.88 -24.80 -23.64
N SER A 119 -7.69 -24.45 -23.14
CA SER A 119 -6.47 -24.46 -23.95
C SER A 119 -5.73 -25.78 -23.69
N ASP A 120 -5.71 -26.66 -24.69
CA ASP A 120 -5.21 -28.04 -24.59
C ASP A 120 -5.79 -28.90 -23.44
N SER A 121 -5.68 -30.22 -23.53
CA SER A 121 -6.31 -31.14 -22.57
C SER A 121 -5.75 -31.07 -21.13
N SER A 122 -4.58 -30.45 -20.95
CA SER A 122 -3.82 -30.41 -19.69
C SER A 122 -3.86 -29.08 -18.95
N THR A 123 -4.35 -28.00 -19.59
CA THR A 123 -4.41 -26.65 -18.98
C THR A 123 -5.86 -26.19 -18.87
N ARG A 124 -6.24 -25.75 -17.68
CA ARG A 124 -7.56 -25.19 -17.36
C ARG A 124 -7.39 -23.77 -16.82
N ILE A 125 -8.43 -22.96 -16.96
CA ILE A 125 -8.48 -21.59 -16.44
C ILE A 125 -9.39 -21.57 -15.21
N ARG A 126 -8.93 -20.94 -14.14
CA ARG A 126 -9.67 -20.78 -12.87
C ARG A 126 -10.63 -19.58 -12.92
N GLY A 127 -11.36 -19.44 -14.03
CA GLY A 127 -12.33 -18.38 -14.25
C GLY A 127 -13.49 -18.84 -15.13
N VAL A 128 -14.66 -18.26 -14.90
CA VAL A 128 -15.87 -18.49 -15.67
C VAL A 128 -16.51 -17.15 -16.01
N GLU A 129 -17.16 -17.07 -17.17
CA GLU A 129 -17.96 -15.92 -17.56
C GLU A 129 -19.40 -16.14 -17.10
N LEU A 130 -19.93 -15.20 -16.32
CA LEU A 130 -21.32 -15.23 -15.87
C LEU A 130 -22.17 -14.32 -16.75
N GLU A 131 -23.31 -14.83 -17.20
CA GLU A 131 -24.29 -14.02 -17.94
C GLU A 131 -24.80 -12.87 -17.05
N PRO A 132 -24.99 -11.65 -17.59
CA PRO A 132 -25.55 -10.53 -16.84
C PRO A 132 -26.98 -10.81 -16.38
N GLY A 133 -27.12 -11.37 -15.18
CA GLY A 133 -28.41 -11.60 -14.52
C GLY A 133 -28.95 -10.30 -13.91
N THR A 134 -30.27 -10.11 -13.98
CA THR A 134 -30.95 -8.90 -13.47
C THR A 134 -31.01 -8.80 -11.94
N ASP A 135 -30.70 -9.87 -11.20
CA ASP A 135 -30.83 -9.95 -9.74
C ASP A 135 -29.59 -10.58 -9.06
N LEU A 136 -28.37 -10.20 -9.45
CA LEU A 136 -27.13 -10.77 -8.89
C LEU A 136 -26.69 -10.18 -7.53
N TRP A 137 -27.57 -9.45 -6.84
CA TRP A 137 -27.19 -8.61 -5.69
C TRP A 137 -27.77 -9.16 -4.41
N ASP A 138 -26.88 -9.67 -3.56
CA ASP A 138 -27.24 -10.11 -2.22
C ASP A 138 -27.07 -8.98 -1.20
N LEU A 139 -27.96 -8.99 -0.20
CA LEU A 139 -28.66 -7.78 0.22
C LEU A 139 -28.57 -7.44 1.71
N GLU A 140 -27.51 -7.87 2.40
CA GLU A 140 -27.51 -7.84 3.87
C GLU A 140 -26.36 -7.02 4.50
N SER A 141 -25.50 -6.37 3.70
CA SER A 141 -24.37 -5.61 4.23
C SER A 141 -24.66 -4.11 4.36
N ARG A 142 -24.48 -3.57 5.58
CA ARG A 142 -24.46 -2.12 5.85
C ARG A 142 -23.14 -1.52 5.37
N ALA A 143 -23.21 -0.45 4.58
CA ALA A 143 -22.04 0.26 4.05
C ALA A 143 -21.11 0.76 5.15
N HIS A 144 -19.91 0.19 5.24
CA HIS A 144 -18.80 0.78 5.98
C HIS A 144 -17.62 0.91 5.00
N PRO A 145 -16.83 2.00 5.08
CA PRO A 145 -15.64 2.12 4.26
C PRO A 145 -14.57 1.17 4.82
N PHE A 146 -14.13 0.20 4.02
CA PHE A 146 -13.11 -0.77 4.44
C PHE A 146 -11.72 -0.30 4.05
N SER A 147 -10.69 -0.86 4.69
CA SER A 147 -9.30 -0.41 4.56
C SER A 147 -8.34 -1.53 4.13
N LEU A 148 -7.30 -1.14 3.37
CA LEU A 148 -6.15 -2.00 3.03
C LEU A 148 -5.26 -2.33 4.23
N ASP A 149 -5.58 -1.82 5.42
CA ASP A 149 -4.87 -2.19 6.65
C ASP A 149 -5.30 -3.56 7.19
N SER A 150 -6.51 -4.03 6.89
CA SER A 150 -7.11 -5.22 7.51
C SER A 150 -6.38 -6.53 7.20
N HIS A 151 -5.77 -6.64 6.02
CA HIS A 151 -5.14 -7.88 5.55
C HIS A 151 -4.10 -7.60 4.45
N VAL A 152 -3.29 -8.62 4.16
CA VAL A 152 -2.50 -8.72 2.92
C VAL A 152 -3.19 -9.70 1.97
N LEU A 153 -3.49 -9.25 0.76
CA LEU A 153 -4.04 -10.08 -0.32
C LEU A 153 -2.92 -10.52 -1.26
N ILE A 154 -2.92 -11.82 -1.57
CA ILE A 154 -2.05 -12.45 -2.56
C ILE A 154 -2.95 -13.03 -3.65
N ALA A 155 -3.08 -12.31 -4.77
CA ALA A 155 -3.82 -12.80 -5.93
C ALA A 155 -2.88 -13.56 -6.88
N ALA A 156 -3.35 -14.66 -7.46
CA ALA A 156 -2.55 -15.50 -8.32
C ALA A 156 -2.21 -14.87 -9.69
N CYS A 157 -2.96 -13.86 -10.14
CA CYS A 157 -2.77 -13.18 -11.42
C CYS A 157 -3.28 -11.73 -11.36
N GLY A 158 -2.89 -10.90 -12.34
CA GLY A 158 -3.48 -9.59 -12.56
C GLY A 158 -4.93 -9.64 -13.04
N GLU A 159 -5.62 -8.50 -13.03
CA GLU A 159 -7.05 -8.38 -13.36
C GLU A 159 -7.39 -8.81 -14.80
N SER A 160 -6.52 -8.48 -15.77
CA SER A 160 -6.71 -8.87 -17.18
C SER A 160 -6.02 -10.19 -17.52
N GLU A 161 -5.48 -10.88 -16.51
CA GLU A 161 -4.76 -12.14 -16.67
C GLU A 161 -5.58 -13.35 -16.23
N LEU A 162 -5.05 -14.53 -16.53
CA LEU A 162 -5.72 -15.80 -16.25
C LEU A 162 -4.88 -16.64 -15.27
N ALA A 163 -5.53 -17.04 -14.18
CA ALA A 163 -4.99 -18.03 -13.25
C ALA A 163 -5.16 -19.43 -13.86
N LYS A 164 -4.05 -20.13 -14.06
CA LYS A 164 -4.01 -21.42 -14.75
C LYS A 164 -3.92 -22.58 -13.78
N GLU A 165 -4.57 -23.68 -14.14
CA GLU A 165 -4.39 -25.00 -13.54
C GLU A 165 -3.74 -25.92 -14.59
N VAL A 166 -2.60 -26.52 -14.25
CA VAL A 166 -1.84 -27.41 -15.12
C VAL A 166 -1.78 -28.79 -14.47
N ASN A 167 -2.29 -29.81 -15.16
CA ASN A 167 -2.36 -31.19 -14.65
C ASN A 167 -3.09 -31.34 -13.29
N GLY A 168 -4.11 -30.52 -13.03
CA GLY A 168 -4.89 -30.56 -11.78
C GLY A 168 -4.30 -29.75 -10.63
N GLU A 169 -3.18 -29.05 -10.85
CA GLU A 169 -2.56 -28.17 -9.84
C GLU A 169 -2.58 -26.71 -10.32
N GLY A 170 -2.91 -25.77 -9.43
CA GLY A 170 -2.77 -24.34 -9.72
C GLY A 170 -1.32 -23.98 -10.01
N ALA A 171 -1.05 -23.30 -11.12
CA ALA A 171 0.32 -22.88 -11.50
C ALA A 171 0.92 -21.96 -10.44
N PHE A 172 0.10 -21.04 -9.90
CA PHE A 172 0.46 -20.21 -8.76
C PHE A 172 0.65 -21.03 -7.48
N THR A 173 -0.36 -21.84 -7.08
CA THR A 173 -0.24 -22.72 -5.90
C THR A 173 1.08 -23.50 -5.90
N LYS A 174 1.45 -24.09 -7.05
CA LYS A 174 2.66 -24.88 -7.19
C LYS A 174 3.93 -24.06 -6.95
N ALA A 175 4.06 -22.91 -7.63
CA ALA A 175 5.21 -22.03 -7.45
C ALA A 175 5.29 -21.45 -6.02
N PHE A 176 4.14 -21.15 -5.42
CA PHE A 176 4.01 -20.68 -4.04
C PHE A 176 4.53 -21.71 -3.04
N LEU A 177 4.15 -22.98 -3.20
CA LEU A 177 4.66 -24.08 -2.38
C LEU A 177 6.15 -24.38 -2.63
N GLU A 178 6.64 -24.24 -3.86
CA GLU A 178 8.05 -24.39 -4.19
C GLU A 178 8.90 -23.29 -3.51
N LEU A 179 8.43 -22.05 -3.51
CA LEU A 179 9.08 -20.94 -2.80
C LEU A 179 9.24 -21.22 -1.31
N PHE A 180 8.17 -21.58 -0.60
CA PHE A 180 8.22 -21.89 0.83
C PHE A 180 8.96 -23.17 1.20
N ARG A 181 9.34 -24.00 0.22
CA ARG A 181 10.28 -25.11 0.42
C ARG A 181 11.73 -24.69 0.21
N ALA A 182 11.97 -23.66 -0.60
CA ALA A 182 13.29 -23.20 -0.98
C ALA A 182 13.85 -22.13 -0.04
N VAL A 183 12.98 -21.25 0.48
CA VAL A 183 13.36 -20.11 1.32
C VAL A 183 12.63 -20.21 2.68
N PRO A 184 13.32 -20.01 3.81
CA PRO A 184 12.68 -19.91 5.12
C PRO A 184 11.64 -18.79 5.14
N ILE A 185 10.49 -19.02 5.79
CA ILE A 185 9.37 -18.06 5.75
C ILE A 185 9.68 -16.81 6.57
N GLU A 186 10.48 -16.97 7.62
CA GLU A 186 11.02 -15.91 8.46
C GLU A 186 11.92 -14.91 7.71
N ASP A 187 12.45 -15.30 6.55
CA ASP A 187 13.31 -14.47 5.71
C ASP A 187 12.52 -13.76 4.57
N LEU A 188 11.20 -13.97 4.50
CA LEU A 188 10.35 -13.45 3.43
C LEU A 188 9.37 -12.40 3.94
N THR A 189 9.32 -11.27 3.25
CA THR A 189 8.18 -10.36 3.30
C THR A 189 7.09 -10.80 2.33
N TYR A 190 5.86 -10.32 2.49
CA TYR A 190 4.81 -10.60 1.51
C TYR A 190 5.17 -10.14 0.10
N ARG A 191 5.83 -8.98 -0.03
CA ARG A 191 6.28 -8.42 -1.31
C ARG A 191 7.30 -9.31 -2.03
N ASP A 192 8.12 -10.05 -1.28
CA ASP A 192 9.11 -10.95 -1.86
C ASP A 192 8.47 -12.08 -2.68
N ILE A 193 7.24 -12.49 -2.33
CA ILE A 193 6.50 -13.57 -3.00
C ILE A 193 6.35 -13.27 -4.50
N ALA A 194 5.86 -12.09 -4.87
CA ALA A 194 5.72 -11.69 -6.27
C ALA A 194 7.06 -11.42 -6.96
N THR A 195 8.13 -11.22 -6.20
CA THR A 195 9.49 -11.06 -6.75
C THR A 195 10.11 -12.41 -7.11
N TYR A 196 9.91 -13.42 -6.28
CA TYR A 196 10.47 -14.76 -6.49
C TYR A 196 9.64 -15.62 -7.44
N ILE A 197 8.32 -15.46 -7.46
CA ILE A 197 7.43 -16.25 -8.33
C ILE A 197 7.40 -15.63 -9.72
N ASN A 198 7.96 -16.34 -10.71
CA ASN A 198 7.89 -15.97 -12.11
C ASN A 198 7.09 -17.01 -12.90
N LEU A 199 5.87 -16.65 -13.30
CA LEU A 199 4.97 -17.50 -14.08
C LEU A 199 4.69 -16.85 -15.44
N PRO A 200 5.02 -17.52 -16.57
CA PRO A 200 4.75 -16.97 -17.89
C PRO A 200 3.26 -16.70 -18.14
N GLY A 201 2.93 -15.41 -18.33
CA GLY A 201 1.57 -14.94 -18.60
C GLY A 201 0.63 -15.08 -17.40
N GLN A 202 1.17 -15.03 -16.18
CA GLN A 202 0.43 -14.98 -14.93
C GLN A 202 1.29 -14.26 -13.88
N ASN A 203 0.84 -13.11 -13.39
CA ASN A 203 1.62 -12.25 -12.50
C ASN A 203 0.94 -12.14 -11.14
N PRO A 204 1.46 -12.80 -10.10
CA PRO A 204 0.90 -12.68 -8.76
C PRO A 204 0.92 -11.23 -8.28
N GLN A 205 -0.17 -10.78 -7.67
CA GLN A 205 -0.30 -9.43 -7.12
C GLN A 205 -0.30 -9.50 -5.60
N ILE A 206 0.48 -8.61 -4.98
CA ILE A 206 0.48 -8.38 -3.54
C ILE A 206 -0.19 -7.03 -3.26
N GLU A 207 -1.23 -7.05 -2.44
CA GLU A 207 -2.02 -5.88 -2.06
C GLU A 207 -2.17 -5.77 -0.54
N GLY A 208 -2.30 -4.55 -0.02
CA GLY A 208 -2.40 -4.26 1.41
C GLY A 208 -1.28 -3.35 1.93
N VAL A 209 -1.59 -2.57 2.98
CA VAL A 209 -0.61 -1.66 3.63
C VAL A 209 0.55 -2.45 4.23
N ASN A 210 0.27 -3.65 4.71
CA ASN A 210 1.20 -4.53 5.40
C ASN A 210 2.06 -5.41 4.48
N GLN A 211 2.09 -5.15 3.16
CA GLN A 211 2.86 -5.94 2.18
C GLN A 211 4.38 -6.03 2.45
N TYR A 212 4.92 -5.17 3.32
CA TYR A 212 6.33 -5.17 3.73
C TYR A 212 6.60 -5.92 5.04
N ARG A 213 5.57 -6.44 5.72
CA ARG A 213 5.75 -7.28 6.91
C ARG A 213 6.33 -8.63 6.51
N TYR A 214 7.08 -9.24 7.43
CA TYR A 214 7.41 -10.66 7.33
C TYR A 214 6.13 -11.49 7.36
N ILE A 215 6.11 -12.58 6.61
CA ILE A 215 4.91 -13.41 6.47
C ILE A 215 4.50 -13.97 7.85
N PHE A 216 3.21 -13.83 8.18
CA PHE A 216 2.60 -14.19 9.48
C PHE A 216 3.08 -13.42 10.71
N ASN A 217 3.86 -12.35 10.53
CA ASN A 217 4.32 -11.52 11.63
C ASN A 217 3.56 -10.18 11.67
N SER A 218 3.13 -9.77 12.87
CA SER A 218 2.54 -8.45 13.12
C SER A 218 3.61 -7.36 13.31
N GLU A 219 4.86 -7.73 13.54
CA GLU A 219 5.99 -6.80 13.59
C GLU A 219 6.35 -6.33 12.17
N ALA A 220 6.25 -5.02 11.95
CA ALA A 220 6.83 -4.40 10.77
C ALA A 220 8.36 -4.55 10.80
N SER A 221 8.98 -4.75 9.64
CA SER A 221 10.42 -4.49 9.50
C SER A 221 10.66 -3.10 10.03
N SER A 222 11.47 -2.97 11.08
CA SER A 222 11.75 -1.69 11.73
C SER A 222 12.05 -0.65 10.65
N SER A 223 11.34 0.48 10.65
CA SER A 223 11.49 1.58 9.69
C SER A 223 12.91 2.17 9.63
N ALA A 224 13.84 1.65 10.44
CA ALA A 224 15.26 1.95 10.43
C ALA A 224 16.04 1.30 9.26
N CYS A 225 15.45 0.39 8.48
CA CYS A 225 16.14 -0.22 7.35
C CYS A 225 15.17 -0.54 6.20
N GLN A 226 15.10 0.38 5.23
CA GLN A 226 14.36 0.16 4.00
C GLN A 226 15.15 -0.85 3.15
N LEU A 227 14.59 -2.05 3.03
CA LEU A 227 15.18 -3.20 2.36
C LEU A 227 14.90 -3.11 0.86
N TYR A 228 15.92 -3.26 0.04
CA TYR A 228 15.78 -3.23 -1.41
C TYR A 228 16.43 -4.43 -2.06
N LEU A 229 15.88 -4.83 -3.21
CA LEU A 229 16.49 -5.83 -4.06
C LEU A 229 17.42 -5.17 -5.09
N ALA A 230 18.67 -5.58 -5.09
CA ALA A 230 19.66 -5.23 -6.10
C ALA A 230 20.00 -6.46 -6.95
N ARG A 231 20.27 -6.20 -8.23
CA ARG A 231 20.73 -7.20 -9.19
C ARG A 231 22.05 -6.77 -9.78
N ARG A 232 22.94 -7.73 -9.98
CA ARG A 232 24.19 -7.50 -10.71
C ARG A 232 24.01 -7.90 -12.17
N ASP A 233 24.36 -6.98 -13.05
CA ASP A 233 24.51 -7.26 -14.47
C ASP A 233 25.93 -7.80 -14.71
N PHE A 234 26.04 -9.08 -15.09
CA PHE A 234 27.32 -9.75 -15.31
C PHE A 234 28.04 -9.26 -16.57
N ASP A 235 27.33 -8.65 -17.53
CA ASP A 235 27.93 -8.19 -18.78
C ASP A 235 28.56 -6.79 -18.63
N SER A 236 27.96 -5.94 -17.78
CA SER A 236 28.41 -4.55 -17.56
C SER A 236 29.09 -4.30 -16.21
N ASP A 237 29.10 -5.29 -15.32
CA ASP A 237 29.49 -5.21 -13.90
C ASP A 237 28.77 -4.08 -13.12
N LEU A 238 27.61 -3.66 -13.60
CA LEU A 238 26.78 -2.67 -12.94
C LEU A 238 25.87 -3.35 -11.91
N VAL A 239 25.71 -2.71 -10.77
CA VAL A 239 24.69 -3.08 -9.79
C VAL A 239 23.47 -2.19 -10.03
N VAL A 240 22.32 -2.81 -10.26
CA VAL A 240 21.04 -2.14 -10.50
C VAL A 240 20.13 -2.39 -9.31
N LEU A 241 19.72 -1.31 -8.65
CA LEU A 241 18.68 -1.32 -7.64
C LEU A 241 17.32 -1.25 -8.31
N ASN A 242 16.38 -2.11 -7.93
CA ASN A 242 14.98 -2.03 -8.38
C ASN A 242 14.18 -0.96 -7.60
N ALA A 243 14.80 0.19 -7.36
CA ALA A 243 14.20 1.39 -6.78
C ALA A 243 14.85 2.64 -7.36
N GLY A 244 14.08 3.73 -7.46
CA GLY A 244 14.48 4.96 -8.14
C GLY A 244 13.86 6.19 -7.49
N THR A 245 13.78 7.31 -8.21
CA THR A 245 13.19 8.57 -7.71
C THR A 245 11.70 8.50 -7.42
N ALA A 246 11.01 7.41 -7.77
CA ALA A 246 9.66 7.12 -7.28
C ALA A 246 9.64 6.52 -5.86
N HIS A 247 10.80 6.06 -5.37
CA HIS A 247 10.92 5.23 -4.16
C HIS A 247 11.82 5.87 -3.09
N GLY A 248 11.99 7.19 -3.12
CA GLY A 248 12.96 7.90 -2.24
C GLY A 248 14.42 7.89 -2.73
N VAL A 249 14.73 7.18 -3.81
CA VAL A 249 16.13 6.87 -4.17
C VAL A 249 16.70 7.87 -5.17
N THR A 250 17.46 8.83 -4.65
CA THR A 250 18.13 9.87 -5.43
C THR A 250 19.64 9.67 -5.53
N PRO A 251 20.31 10.29 -6.53
CA PRO A 251 21.77 10.27 -6.62
C PRO A 251 22.45 10.70 -5.32
N GLY A 252 23.51 10.00 -4.94
CA GLY A 252 24.24 10.19 -3.69
C GLY A 252 23.75 9.33 -2.52
N ALA A 253 22.61 8.65 -2.63
CA ALA A 253 22.15 7.73 -1.59
C ALA A 253 23.15 6.58 -1.40
N GLU A 254 23.44 6.23 -0.15
CA GLU A 254 24.35 5.15 0.23
C GLU A 254 23.57 3.90 0.64
N PHE A 255 24.04 2.76 0.17
CA PHE A 255 23.43 1.47 0.38
C PHE A 255 24.46 0.44 0.86
N VAL A 256 24.12 -0.38 1.83
CA VAL A 256 25.03 -1.35 2.45
C VAL A 256 24.53 -2.78 2.36
N ILE A 257 25.48 -3.72 2.28
CA ILE A 257 25.23 -5.17 2.34
C ILE A 257 25.88 -5.71 3.60
N PHE A 258 25.18 -6.54 4.37
CA PHE A 258 25.73 -7.24 5.55
C PHE A 258 25.97 -8.72 5.24
N ALA A 259 26.88 -9.36 5.99
CA ALA A 259 27.14 -10.79 5.88
C ALA A 259 26.09 -11.62 6.66
N GLY A 260 25.33 -12.45 5.92
CA GLY A 260 24.27 -13.33 6.46
C GLY A 260 22.86 -12.74 6.32
N ASN A 261 21.82 -13.54 6.63
CA ASN A 261 20.41 -13.14 6.54
C ASN A 261 19.94 -12.27 7.73
N ASP A 262 20.79 -12.03 8.74
CA ASP A 262 20.42 -11.26 9.93
C ASP A 262 20.66 -9.75 9.74
N SER A 263 19.57 -9.03 9.52
CA SER A 263 19.43 -7.59 9.24
C SER A 263 19.75 -6.62 10.39
N HIS A 264 20.69 -6.94 11.29
CA HIS A 264 20.95 -6.09 12.47
C HIS A 264 21.99 -4.97 12.17
N PRO A 265 21.68 -3.68 12.40
CA PRO A 265 22.52 -2.51 12.05
C PRO A 265 23.82 -2.34 12.87
N SER A 266 24.25 -3.35 13.63
CA SER A 266 25.44 -3.31 14.50
C SER A 266 26.67 -4.04 13.93
N ARG A 267 26.61 -4.52 12.68
CA ARG A 267 27.71 -5.23 12.02
C ARG A 267 28.46 -4.35 11.02
N THR A 268 29.71 -4.69 10.74
CA THR A 268 30.51 -4.09 9.68
C THR A 268 29.92 -4.48 8.32
N PRO A 269 29.61 -3.52 7.42
CA PRO A 269 29.10 -3.84 6.09
C PRO A 269 30.15 -4.57 5.24
N LEU A 270 29.71 -5.55 4.44
CA LEU A 270 30.53 -6.22 3.42
C LEU A 270 30.97 -5.23 2.33
N ALA A 271 30.01 -4.41 1.88
CA ALA A 271 30.19 -3.40 0.86
C ALA A 271 29.22 -2.24 1.04
N THR A 272 29.68 -1.05 0.70
CA THR A 272 28.87 0.16 0.59
C THR A 272 28.84 0.62 -0.86
N PHE A 273 27.64 0.94 -1.36
CA PHE A 273 27.36 1.42 -2.70
C PHE A 273 26.78 2.82 -2.64
N ILE A 274 27.07 3.64 -3.65
CA ILE A 274 26.45 4.95 -3.86
C ILE A 274 25.59 4.91 -5.12
N VAL A 275 24.41 5.51 -5.06
CA VAL A 275 23.57 5.73 -6.23
C VAL A 275 24.22 6.77 -7.13
N TYR A 276 24.68 6.32 -8.30
CA TYR A 276 25.28 7.18 -9.31
C TYR A 276 24.23 7.87 -10.19
N LYS A 277 23.18 7.13 -10.55
CA LYS A 277 22.10 7.63 -11.42
C LYS A 277 20.79 6.94 -11.05
N SER A 278 19.71 7.72 -11.00
CA SER A 278 18.36 7.21 -10.79
C SER A 278 17.48 7.52 -11.99
N THR A 279 16.62 6.57 -12.31
CA THR A 279 15.36 6.78 -13.06
C THR A 279 14.21 6.72 -12.05
N SER A 280 12.95 6.80 -12.49
CA SER A 280 11.81 6.65 -11.57
C SER A 280 11.82 5.31 -10.81
N PHE A 281 12.20 4.21 -11.46
CA PHE A 281 12.06 2.86 -10.87
C PHE A 281 13.35 2.10 -10.65
N PHE A 282 14.44 2.54 -11.26
CA PHE A 282 15.73 1.86 -11.16
C PHE A 282 16.84 2.85 -10.89
N SER A 283 17.79 2.43 -10.06
CA SER A 283 19.00 3.18 -9.78
C SER A 283 20.23 2.35 -10.10
N ILE A 284 21.26 3.00 -10.64
CA ILE A 284 22.56 2.40 -10.89
C ILE A 284 23.45 2.72 -9.70
N LEU A 285 23.92 1.67 -9.04
CA LEU A 285 24.80 1.71 -7.89
C LEU A 285 26.26 1.57 -8.33
N ARG A 286 27.17 2.23 -7.62
CA ARG A 286 28.61 2.06 -7.76
C ARG A 286 29.24 1.76 -6.40
N PRO A 287 30.18 0.82 -6.30
CA PRO A 287 30.89 0.57 -5.05
C PRO A 287 31.67 1.81 -4.61
N THR A 288 31.71 2.06 -3.31
CA THR A 288 32.59 3.06 -2.69
C THR A 288 34.02 2.52 -2.61
N SER A 289 35.01 3.37 -2.28
CA SER A 289 36.43 2.98 -2.26
C SER A 289 36.78 1.96 -1.15
N ASP A 290 35.94 1.86 -0.13
CA ASP A 290 36.15 1.07 1.10
C ASP A 290 35.41 -0.28 1.02
N VAL A 291 35.72 -1.11 0.01
CA VAL A 291 35.10 -2.44 -0.12
C VAL A 291 36.00 -3.54 0.41
N SER A 292 35.47 -4.38 1.30
CA SER A 292 36.14 -5.60 1.75
C SER A 292 35.94 -6.79 0.79
N CYS A 293 34.96 -6.71 -0.11
CA CYS A 293 34.66 -7.67 -1.17
C CYS A 293 34.73 -7.02 -2.56
N GLN A 294 35.03 -7.79 -3.61
CA GLN A 294 34.92 -7.28 -4.98
C GLN A 294 33.46 -7.43 -5.46
N SER A 295 32.98 -6.56 -6.36
CA SER A 295 31.66 -6.70 -7.00
C SER A 295 31.43 -8.12 -7.56
N SER A 296 32.53 -8.78 -7.96
CA SER A 296 32.62 -10.18 -8.40
C SER A 296 32.00 -11.20 -7.46
N ASP A 297 32.01 -10.94 -6.16
CA ASP A 297 31.68 -11.93 -5.12
C ASP A 297 30.19 -11.88 -4.73
N LEU A 298 29.45 -10.91 -5.26
CA LEU A 298 28.02 -10.76 -5.02
C LEU A 298 27.21 -11.72 -5.91
N PRO A 299 26.14 -12.34 -5.37
CA PRO A 299 25.25 -13.18 -6.16
C PRO A 299 24.48 -12.34 -7.19
N LYS A 300 23.82 -13.02 -8.14
CA LYS A 300 23.08 -12.35 -9.23
C LYS A 300 22.02 -11.38 -8.71
N VAL A 301 21.37 -11.74 -7.62
CA VAL A 301 20.34 -10.97 -6.93
C VAL A 301 20.66 -11.04 -5.44
N PHE A 302 20.62 -9.89 -4.77
CA PHE A 302 20.86 -9.78 -3.33
C PHE A 302 20.06 -8.64 -2.75
N THR A 303 19.95 -8.69 -1.44
CA THR A 303 19.29 -7.68 -0.63
C THR A 303 20.29 -6.62 -0.19
N ILE A 304 19.87 -5.35 -0.21
CA ILE A 304 20.69 -4.21 0.13
C ILE A 304 19.88 -3.20 0.95
N PHE A 305 20.52 -2.52 1.90
CA PHE A 305 19.89 -1.61 2.84
C PHE A 305 20.27 -0.18 2.52
N GLN A 306 19.33 0.76 2.60
CA GLN A 306 19.70 2.17 2.53
C GLN A 306 20.28 2.63 3.86
N GLU A 307 21.56 3.03 3.86
CA GLU A 307 22.24 3.58 5.03
C GLU A 307 22.16 5.11 5.06
N LYS A 308 22.28 5.76 3.90
CA LYS A 308 22.11 7.22 3.79
C LYS A 308 21.22 7.60 2.60
N PRO A 309 20.34 8.59 2.76
CA PRO A 309 19.59 9.15 1.65
C PRO A 309 20.47 10.00 0.72
N GLY A 310 19.97 10.22 -0.49
CA GLY A 310 20.65 11.00 -1.53
C GLY A 310 20.25 12.47 -1.53
N GLN A 311 20.48 13.15 -2.65
CA GLN A 311 20.12 14.56 -2.83
C GLN A 311 18.61 14.82 -2.64
N GLY A 312 18.26 15.99 -2.07
CA GLY A 312 16.90 16.55 -2.16
C GLY A 312 15.88 16.06 -1.13
N GLY A 313 16.31 15.48 -0.01
CA GLY A 313 15.41 14.98 1.04
C GLY A 313 15.83 15.34 2.47
N THR A 314 16.61 16.41 2.66
CA THR A 314 17.18 16.78 3.97
C THR A 314 16.15 17.43 4.89
N LEU A 315 16.17 17.06 6.18
CA LEU A 315 15.46 17.79 7.22
C LEU A 315 16.15 19.13 7.49
N ARG A 316 15.52 20.23 7.09
CA ARG A 316 16.06 21.59 7.27
C ARG A 316 15.72 22.12 8.67
N LEU A 317 16.75 22.41 9.46
CA LEU A 317 16.63 22.89 10.83
C LEU A 317 17.22 24.30 10.97
N TYR A 318 16.47 25.20 11.62
CA TYR A 318 17.00 26.49 12.05
C TYR A 318 17.32 26.45 13.55
N LEU A 319 18.55 26.83 13.90
CA LEU A 319 18.99 26.98 15.28
C LEU A 319 19.46 28.43 15.48
N PRO A 320 18.81 29.24 16.36
CA PRO A 320 19.12 30.67 16.51
C PRO A 320 20.51 30.99 17.08
N THR A 321 21.28 30.00 17.54
CA THR A 321 22.62 30.20 18.13
C THR A 321 23.47 28.96 17.88
N GLU A 322 24.81 29.09 17.80
CA GLU A 322 25.74 27.96 17.85
C GLU A 322 25.55 27.20 19.17
N SER A 323 24.61 26.27 19.16
CA SER A 323 24.23 25.44 20.29
C SER A 323 25.08 24.19 20.28
N ILE A 324 25.45 23.70 21.47
CA ILE A 324 26.08 22.38 21.62
C ILE A 324 25.27 21.27 20.93
N LEU A 325 23.96 21.50 20.79
CA LEU A 325 23.02 20.63 20.08
C LEU A 325 23.38 20.43 18.60
N ILE A 326 24.03 21.37 17.92
CA ILE A 326 24.40 21.19 16.50
C ILE A 326 25.34 19.99 16.37
N HIS A 327 26.33 19.88 17.25
CA HIS A 327 27.26 18.77 17.25
C HIS A 327 26.52 17.46 17.55
N ASP A 328 25.70 17.44 18.62
CA ASP A 328 24.94 16.24 19.02
C ASP A 328 24.00 15.76 17.92
N ILE A 329 23.26 16.67 17.27
CA ILE A 329 22.33 16.35 16.18
C ILE A 329 23.10 15.86 14.95
N ARG A 330 24.21 16.49 14.56
CA ARG A 330 25.02 16.06 13.41
C ARG A 330 25.57 14.64 13.56
N HIS A 331 25.87 14.22 14.79
CA HIS A 331 26.35 12.86 15.06
C HIS A 331 25.22 11.85 15.21
N SER A 332 24.03 12.28 15.62
CA SER A 332 22.94 11.37 15.98
C SER A 332 21.88 11.19 14.91
N VAL A 333 21.70 12.17 14.01
CA VAL A 333 20.66 12.15 12.98
C VAL A 333 21.31 12.38 11.63
N HIS A 334 21.18 11.39 10.75
CA HIS A 334 21.64 11.50 9.38
C HIS A 334 20.66 12.36 8.55
N ASN A 335 21.14 13.00 7.49
CA ASN A 335 20.31 13.75 6.54
C ASN A 335 19.61 15.01 7.08
N VAL A 336 20.31 15.75 7.95
CA VAL A 336 19.88 17.06 8.46
C VAL A 336 20.69 18.17 7.80
N GLU A 337 20.01 19.24 7.39
CA GLU A 337 20.62 20.47 6.88
C GLU A 337 20.35 21.62 7.85
N PHE A 338 21.41 22.32 8.27
CA PHE A 338 21.27 23.51 9.11
C PHE A 338 21.17 24.73 8.21
N VAL A 339 20.06 25.47 8.31
CA VAL A 339 19.81 26.66 7.50
C VAL A 339 20.00 27.93 8.31
N ASP A 340 20.51 28.98 7.67
CA ASP A 340 20.79 30.27 8.32
C ASP A 340 19.53 31.15 8.49
N SER A 341 18.45 30.80 7.79
CA SER A 341 17.20 31.55 7.76
C SER A 341 16.06 30.74 8.37
N ARG A 342 15.29 31.38 9.26
CA ARG A 342 14.07 30.80 9.86
C ARG A 342 13.05 30.39 8.82
N ASP A 343 12.97 31.15 7.73
CA ASP A 343 11.97 30.97 6.68
C ASP A 343 12.29 29.77 5.78
N ASP A 344 13.52 29.25 5.82
CA ASP A 344 13.95 28.13 4.97
C ASP A 344 13.95 26.80 5.73
N ALA A 345 13.62 26.82 7.02
CA ALA A 345 13.59 25.65 7.88
C ALA A 345 12.22 24.94 7.87
N HIS A 346 12.26 23.63 8.03
CA HIS A 346 11.09 22.85 8.40
C HIS A 346 10.77 23.05 9.88
N LEU A 347 11.79 22.97 10.73
CA LEU A 347 11.66 23.07 12.19
C LEU A 347 12.68 24.06 12.75
N GLU A 348 12.26 24.82 13.76
CA GLU A 348 13.14 25.62 14.60
C GLU A 348 13.36 24.90 15.93
N ILE A 349 14.63 24.80 16.34
CA ILE A 349 15.03 24.17 17.59
C ILE A 349 15.65 25.23 18.49
N THR A 350 15.06 25.39 19.68
CA THR A 350 15.58 26.30 20.71
C THR A 350 15.75 25.55 22.03
N SER A 351 16.71 25.97 22.86
CA SER A 351 16.89 25.39 24.20
C SER A 351 16.38 26.36 25.25
N GLN A 352 15.52 25.89 26.15
CA GLN A 352 15.00 26.65 27.29
C GLN A 352 14.99 25.73 28.52
N ASP A 353 15.61 26.15 29.62
CA ASP A 353 15.51 25.49 30.95
C ASP A 353 15.64 23.95 30.93
N ASN A 354 16.70 23.44 30.28
CA ASN A 354 17.02 22.01 30.13
C ASN A 354 16.02 21.19 29.25
N GLN A 355 15.05 21.86 28.63
CA GLN A 355 14.17 21.33 27.60
C GLN A 355 14.57 21.87 26.23
N VAL A 356 14.16 21.14 25.19
CA VAL A 356 14.31 21.54 23.79
C VAL A 356 12.92 21.86 23.26
N VAL A 357 12.72 23.10 22.82
CA VAL A 357 11.48 23.53 22.21
C VAL A 357 11.62 23.41 20.71
N VAL A 358 10.77 22.59 20.10
CA VAL A 358 10.66 22.41 18.65
C VAL A 358 9.43 23.16 18.16
N SER A 359 9.59 24.02 17.15
CA SER A 359 8.51 24.79 16.54
C SER A 359 8.45 24.55 15.04
N VAL A 360 7.25 24.41 14.48
CA VAL A 360 7.06 24.30 13.03
C VAL A 360 7.39 25.64 12.36
N ARG A 361 8.26 25.58 11.34
CA ARG A 361 8.62 26.72 10.48
C ARG A 361 8.36 26.47 9.00
N ASP A 362 7.97 25.25 8.65
CA ASP A 362 7.63 24.89 7.30
C ASP A 362 6.59 25.86 6.72
N LYS A 363 7.03 26.65 5.73
CA LYS A 363 6.21 27.63 5.01
C LYS A 363 4.91 27.03 4.52
N LYS A 364 4.94 25.77 4.08
CA LYS A 364 3.73 25.10 3.60
C LYS A 364 2.72 24.99 4.75
N ALA A 365 3.13 24.53 5.94
CA ALA A 365 2.24 24.36 7.09
C ALA A 365 1.78 25.70 7.68
N THR A 366 2.71 26.64 7.87
CA THR A 366 2.40 27.96 8.46
C THR A 366 1.49 28.81 7.56
N ALA A 367 1.57 28.65 6.22
CA ALA A 367 0.69 29.35 5.29
C ALA A 367 -0.79 29.00 5.48
N CYS A 368 -1.12 27.86 6.10
CA CYS A 368 -2.49 27.49 6.42
C CYS A 368 -2.83 27.69 7.91
N GLY A 369 -2.03 28.49 8.62
CA GLY A 369 -2.26 28.83 10.02
C GLY A 369 -1.83 27.77 11.03
N PHE A 370 -1.07 26.76 10.61
CA PHE A 370 -0.56 25.74 11.53
C PHE A 370 0.72 26.21 12.21
N GLU A 371 0.57 26.72 13.42
CA GLU A 371 1.67 27.13 14.30
C GLU A 371 1.72 26.21 15.53
N HIS A 372 2.42 25.08 15.40
CA HIS A 372 2.57 24.10 16.46
C HIS A 372 3.96 24.17 17.09
N LYS A 373 4.03 24.02 18.42
CA LYS A 373 5.29 23.88 19.17
C LYS A 373 5.15 22.84 20.27
N ILE A 374 6.22 22.09 20.52
CA ILE A 374 6.31 21.11 21.60
C ILE A 374 7.60 21.28 22.40
N SER A 375 7.60 20.78 23.63
CA SER A 375 8.79 20.68 24.46
C SER A 375 9.21 19.21 24.58
N ILE A 376 10.45 18.93 24.23
CA ILE A 376 11.04 17.59 24.20
C ILE A 376 12.26 17.56 25.12
N THR A 377 12.43 16.47 25.85
CA THR A 377 13.63 16.22 26.63
C THR A 377 14.81 15.90 25.71
N ARG A 378 16.03 16.24 26.10
CA ARG A 378 17.23 15.94 25.29
C ARG A 378 17.36 14.47 24.86
N PRO A 379 17.10 13.45 25.73
CA PRO A 379 17.19 12.05 25.33
C PRO A 379 16.20 11.65 24.23
N ASN A 380 15.03 12.30 24.16
CA ASN A 380 13.99 11.98 23.18
C ASN A 380 14.14 12.79 21.88
N LEU A 381 15.04 13.78 21.84
CA LEU A 381 15.23 14.64 20.68
C LEU A 381 15.70 13.85 19.46
N THR A 382 16.64 12.92 19.62
CA THR A 382 17.17 12.12 18.51
C THR A 382 16.06 11.31 17.84
N ALA A 383 15.31 10.52 18.62
CA ALA A 383 14.20 9.72 18.10
C ALA A 383 13.12 10.58 17.42
N PHE A 384 12.83 11.76 17.96
CA PHE A 384 11.93 12.71 17.33
C PHE A 384 12.48 13.22 15.98
N LEU A 385 13.76 13.58 15.92
CA LEU A 385 14.38 14.11 14.70
C LEU A 385 14.53 13.05 13.62
N GLU A 386 14.80 11.79 13.97
CA GLU A 386 14.77 10.66 13.04
C GLU A 386 13.37 10.50 12.42
N LYS A 387 12.33 10.57 13.25
CA LYS A 387 10.93 10.52 12.78
C LYS A 387 10.59 11.71 11.90
N ALA A 388 11.02 12.92 12.28
CA ALA A 388 10.83 14.13 11.49
C ALA A 388 11.59 14.06 10.16
N GLU A 389 12.80 13.53 10.15
CA GLU A 389 13.58 13.33 8.93
C GLU A 389 12.83 12.41 7.97
N CYS A 390 12.33 11.27 8.44
CA CYS A 390 11.51 10.37 7.62
C CYS A 390 10.25 11.09 7.10
N PHE A 391 9.55 11.83 7.97
CA PHE A 391 8.34 12.57 7.61
C PHE A 391 8.58 13.59 6.49
N TYR A 392 9.57 14.48 6.67
CA TYR A 392 9.86 15.52 5.68
C TYR A 392 10.50 14.95 4.42
N ARG A 393 11.30 13.89 4.53
CA ARG A 393 11.86 13.17 3.38
C ARG A 393 10.75 12.62 2.50
N GLU A 394 9.84 11.82 3.04
CA GLU A 394 8.74 11.21 2.27
C GLU A 394 7.80 12.28 1.68
N ARG A 395 7.55 13.37 2.41
CA ARG A 395 6.65 14.43 1.96
C ARG A 395 7.24 15.32 0.87
N ASP A 396 8.52 15.68 1.01
CA ASP A 396 9.19 16.63 0.14
C ASP A 396 10.06 15.97 -0.93
N HIS A 397 10.07 14.63 -1.00
CA HIS A 397 10.78 13.90 -2.03
C HIS A 397 10.35 14.42 -3.42
N GLN A 398 11.30 15.05 -4.10
CA GLN A 398 11.14 15.49 -5.47
C GLN A 398 11.38 14.31 -6.41
N ALA A 399 10.34 13.55 -6.71
CA ALA A 399 10.32 12.83 -7.98
C ALA A 399 10.33 13.86 -9.11
N ASP A 400 10.97 13.56 -10.25
CA ASP A 400 10.78 14.35 -11.48
C ASP A 400 9.28 14.36 -11.80
N ILE A 401 8.58 15.43 -11.41
CA ILE A 401 7.14 15.55 -11.62
C ILE A 401 6.94 15.71 -13.13
N ASP A 402 6.49 14.65 -13.79
CA ASP A 402 6.04 14.75 -15.17
C ASP A 402 4.74 15.58 -15.19
N LEU A 403 4.90 16.89 -15.40
CA LEU A 403 3.79 17.84 -15.55
C LEU A 403 2.86 17.43 -16.71
N GLY A 404 3.35 16.64 -17.67
CA GLY A 404 2.58 16.04 -18.75
C GLY A 404 1.69 14.88 -18.32
N VAL A 405 1.81 14.35 -17.09
CA VAL A 405 0.90 13.35 -16.50
C VAL A 405 -0.02 14.01 -15.47
N VAL A 406 0.53 14.86 -14.59
CA VAL A 406 -0.25 15.51 -13.51
C VAL A 406 -1.42 16.32 -14.05
N ASN A 407 -1.27 16.98 -15.20
CA ASN A 407 -2.34 17.77 -15.81
C ASN A 407 -3.51 16.91 -16.36
N PHE A 408 -3.33 15.59 -16.52
CA PHE A 408 -4.38 14.68 -16.98
C PHE A 408 -5.06 13.94 -15.83
N VAL A 409 -4.60 14.12 -14.59
CA VAL A 409 -5.25 13.51 -13.42
C VAL A 409 -6.03 14.56 -12.66
N THR A 410 -7.33 14.33 -12.51
CA THR A 410 -8.19 15.18 -11.70
C THR A 410 -8.42 14.53 -10.34
N LEU A 411 -8.23 15.30 -9.27
CA LEU A 411 -8.59 14.91 -7.92
C LEU A 411 -9.95 15.51 -7.56
N GLU A 412 -10.79 14.71 -6.92
CA GLU A 412 -12.03 15.13 -6.32
C GLU A 412 -12.09 14.59 -4.88
N PHE A 413 -12.66 15.37 -3.97
CA PHE A 413 -12.78 15.02 -2.56
C PHE A 413 -14.23 15.18 -2.10
N TYR A 414 -14.78 14.15 -1.49
CA TYR A 414 -16.20 14.11 -1.17
C TYR A 414 -16.41 13.73 0.30
N LYS A 415 -17.41 14.35 0.92
CA LYS A 415 -18.08 13.72 2.06
C LYS A 415 -18.78 12.47 1.54
N LEU A 416 -18.75 11.40 2.30
CA LEU A 416 -19.37 10.14 1.93
C LEU A 416 -20.68 9.96 2.67
N GLY A 417 -21.66 9.42 1.96
CA GLY A 417 -22.95 9.06 2.53
C GLY A 417 -23.46 7.77 1.93
N ALA A 418 -24.39 7.14 2.65
CA ALA A 418 -25.18 6.03 2.14
C ALA A 418 -25.85 6.42 0.82
N THR A 419 -25.50 5.74 -0.27
CA THR A 419 -26.16 5.94 -1.56
C THR A 419 -27.42 5.09 -1.64
N HIS A 420 -28.51 5.71 -2.07
CA HIS A 420 -29.75 5.01 -2.37
C HIS A 420 -29.63 4.36 -3.74
N SER A 421 -29.69 3.03 -3.78
CA SER A 421 -29.88 2.32 -5.04
C SER A 421 -31.26 2.61 -5.63
N ARG A 422 -31.37 2.67 -6.97
CA ARG A 422 -32.68 2.80 -7.66
C ARG A 422 -33.50 1.51 -7.59
N PHE A 423 -32.91 0.40 -7.18
CA PHE A 423 -33.58 -0.87 -7.01
C PHE A 423 -34.20 -0.94 -5.61
N ARG A 424 -35.52 -1.17 -5.54
CA ARG A 424 -36.28 -1.20 -4.27
C ARG A 424 -35.81 -2.26 -3.28
N ASN A 425 -35.10 -3.26 -3.78
CA ASN A 425 -34.55 -4.37 -3.02
C ASN A 425 -33.03 -4.22 -2.95
N ILE A 426 -32.46 -3.02 -2.85
CA ILE A 426 -31.04 -2.84 -2.52
C ILE A 426 -30.96 -1.84 -1.36
N PRO A 427 -30.61 -2.26 -0.12
CA PRO A 427 -30.43 -1.37 1.00
C PRO A 427 -29.29 -0.42 0.70
N GLU A 428 -29.12 0.57 1.55
CA GLU A 428 -27.99 1.51 1.56
C GLU A 428 -26.67 0.75 1.75
N CYS A 429 -26.20 0.11 0.67
CA CYS A 429 -25.21 -0.97 0.70
C CYS A 429 -23.80 -0.49 0.35
N HIS A 430 -23.64 0.77 -0.07
CA HIS A 430 -22.34 1.37 -0.32
C HIS A 430 -22.31 2.85 0.05
N LEU A 431 -21.10 3.33 0.36
CA LEU A 431 -20.82 4.75 0.46
C LEU A 431 -20.60 5.31 -0.94
N GLY A 432 -21.07 6.53 -1.16
CA GLY A 432 -20.75 7.30 -2.35
C GLY A 432 -20.65 8.78 -2.04
N ALA A 433 -20.24 9.54 -3.05
CA ALA A 433 -20.11 10.97 -2.94
C ALA A 433 -21.43 11.64 -2.53
N LEU A 434 -21.40 12.35 -1.40
CA LEU A 434 -22.50 13.10 -0.83
C LEU A 434 -22.18 14.60 -0.90
N GLY A 435 -22.95 15.34 -1.69
CA GLY A 435 -22.79 16.78 -1.84
C GLY A 435 -21.72 17.18 -2.87
N PRO A 436 -21.28 18.46 -2.87
CA PRO A 436 -20.34 18.97 -3.85
C PRO A 436 -18.91 18.46 -3.60
N ASN A 437 -18.09 18.47 -4.65
CA ASN A 437 -16.65 18.28 -4.54
C ASN A 437 -16.06 19.38 -3.63
N LEU A 438 -15.37 18.98 -2.57
CA LEU A 438 -14.74 19.86 -1.59
C LEU A 438 -13.32 20.29 -2.01
N TYR A 439 -12.77 19.72 -3.09
CA TYR A 439 -11.48 20.12 -3.65
C TYR A 439 -11.60 21.37 -4.51
N SER A 440 -10.78 22.37 -4.19
CA SER A 440 -10.62 23.63 -4.91
C SER A 440 -9.46 23.49 -5.91
N ALA A 441 -9.76 23.24 -7.19
CA ALA A 441 -8.73 23.03 -8.21
C ALA A 441 -7.85 24.28 -8.48
N ASP A 442 -8.40 25.48 -8.27
CA ASP A 442 -7.71 26.76 -8.39
C ASP A 442 -6.66 26.98 -7.29
N ARG A 443 -7.01 26.64 -6.05
CA ARG A 443 -6.12 26.76 -4.89
C ARG A 443 -5.27 25.53 -4.66
N LYS A 444 -5.65 24.39 -5.25
CA LYS A 444 -5.11 23.06 -4.94
C LYS A 444 -5.22 22.72 -3.45
N THR A 445 -6.36 23.10 -2.85
CA THR A 445 -6.66 22.90 -1.43
C THR A 445 -8.04 22.30 -1.24
N ILE A 446 -8.23 21.60 -0.13
CA ILE A 446 -9.48 21.07 0.38
C ILE A 446 -9.68 21.73 1.75
N GLU A 447 -10.69 22.57 1.89
CA GLU A 447 -10.95 23.31 3.12
C GLU A 447 -12.35 22.95 3.63
N PHE A 448 -12.42 22.23 4.75
CA PHE A 448 -13.70 21.83 5.34
C PHE A 448 -13.61 21.67 6.85
N ILE A 449 -14.79 21.56 7.47
CA ILE A 449 -14.92 21.21 8.87
C ILE A 449 -15.29 19.74 8.91
N VAL A 450 -14.52 18.94 9.65
CA VAL A 450 -14.84 17.52 9.85
C VAL A 450 -16.10 17.44 10.69
N GLU A 451 -17.09 16.75 10.16
CA GLU A 451 -18.30 16.44 10.88
C GLU A 451 -18.12 15.12 11.63
N GLU A 452 -18.48 15.11 12.92
CA GLU A 452 -18.36 13.92 13.76
C GLU A 452 -19.18 12.76 13.17
N GLY A 453 -18.56 11.58 13.09
CA GLY A 453 -19.19 10.38 12.54
C GLY A 453 -19.39 10.37 11.01
N CYS A 454 -18.81 11.32 10.28
CA CYS A 454 -18.84 11.34 8.82
C CYS A 454 -17.54 10.81 8.20
N HIS A 455 -17.66 10.09 7.08
CA HIS A 455 -16.51 9.62 6.29
C HIS A 455 -16.27 10.52 5.08
N TYR A 456 -15.04 10.51 4.56
CA TYR A 456 -14.62 11.30 3.40
C TYR A 456 -13.78 10.45 2.45
N GLY A 457 -13.95 10.63 1.14
CA GLY A 457 -13.27 9.84 0.12
C GLY A 457 -12.66 10.69 -0.97
N VAL A 458 -11.71 10.10 -1.69
CA VAL A 458 -11.06 10.70 -2.87
C VAL A 458 -11.46 9.95 -4.12
N LYS A 459 -11.61 10.69 -5.21
CA LYS A 459 -11.67 10.15 -6.55
C LYS A 459 -10.57 10.75 -7.40
N LEU A 460 -9.80 9.89 -8.04
CA LEU A 460 -8.86 10.24 -9.08
C LEU A 460 -9.48 9.84 -10.42
N THR A 461 -9.40 10.71 -11.41
CA THR A 461 -9.79 10.38 -12.79
C THR A 461 -8.59 10.63 -13.70
N ASN A 462 -8.24 9.65 -14.51
CA ASN A 462 -7.11 9.71 -15.42
C ASN A 462 -7.59 9.90 -16.85
N SER A 463 -7.30 11.08 -17.40
CA SER A 463 -7.62 11.44 -18.78
C SER A 463 -6.45 11.21 -19.75
N CYS A 464 -5.33 10.66 -19.27
CA CYS A 464 -4.17 10.32 -20.09
C CYS A 464 -4.41 8.95 -20.76
N PRO A 465 -3.84 8.70 -21.96
CA PRO A 465 -3.93 7.38 -22.62
C PRO A 465 -3.06 6.29 -21.97
N ARG A 466 -2.43 6.57 -20.82
CA ARG A 466 -1.56 5.62 -20.11
C ARG A 466 -2.17 5.27 -18.77
N ASP A 467 -2.08 4.00 -18.41
CA ASP A 467 -2.37 3.52 -17.07
C ASP A 467 -1.39 4.12 -16.05
N LEU A 468 -1.91 4.48 -14.88
CA LEU A 468 -1.16 5.12 -13.79
C LEU A 468 -1.20 4.28 -12.51
N TYR A 469 -0.19 4.50 -11.68
CA TYR A 469 0.02 3.82 -10.39
C TYR A 469 0.08 4.87 -9.28
N PRO A 470 -1.07 5.46 -8.91
CA PRO A 470 -1.09 6.45 -7.85
C PRO A 470 -0.68 5.81 -6.52
N SER A 471 0.08 6.54 -5.72
CA SER A 471 0.15 6.33 -4.28
C SER A 471 -0.48 7.51 -3.58
N VAL A 472 -1.29 7.25 -2.56
CA VAL A 472 -2.02 8.28 -1.84
C VAL A 472 -1.61 8.24 -0.38
N LEU A 473 -0.85 9.26 0.01
CA LEU A 473 -0.30 9.41 1.34
C LEU A 473 -0.99 10.55 2.08
N TYR A 474 -1.09 10.42 3.38
CA TYR A 474 -1.55 11.48 4.26
C TYR A 474 -0.50 11.81 5.29
N PHE A 475 -0.18 13.10 5.39
CA PHE A 475 0.82 13.63 6.30
C PHE A 475 0.15 14.47 7.39
N ASP A 476 0.28 14.04 8.65
CA ASP A 476 -0.12 14.78 9.83
C ASP A 476 1.07 15.58 10.40
N ASN A 477 0.99 16.91 10.32
CA ASN A 477 2.07 17.79 10.80
C ASN A 477 2.04 18.01 12.33
N ASN A 478 1.17 17.31 13.08
CA ASN A 478 1.19 17.33 14.53
C ASN A 478 2.53 16.81 15.07
N LEU A 479 3.29 17.70 15.74
CA LEU A 479 4.63 17.38 16.23
C LEU A 479 4.65 16.29 17.30
N ASN A 480 3.52 15.97 17.94
CA ASN A 480 3.47 14.86 18.90
C ASN A 480 3.72 13.52 18.21
N ASP A 481 3.16 13.34 17.00
CA ASP A 481 3.08 12.03 16.37
C ASP A 481 3.59 11.97 14.93
N LEU A 482 3.81 13.09 14.22
CA LEU A 482 4.33 13.16 12.83
C LEU A 482 3.97 11.92 11.99
N ILE A 483 2.69 11.80 11.65
CA ILE A 483 2.12 10.57 11.12
C ILE A 483 2.16 10.60 9.58
N ILE A 484 2.64 9.52 8.97
CA ILE A 484 2.43 9.21 7.56
C ILE A 484 1.42 8.06 7.50
N LYS A 485 0.24 8.29 6.92
CA LYS A 485 -0.74 7.24 6.62
C LYS A 485 -0.69 6.93 5.13
N HIS A 486 -0.54 5.66 4.78
CA HIS A 486 -0.67 5.19 3.41
C HIS A 486 -2.13 4.84 3.17
N TYR A 487 -2.90 5.79 2.61
CA TYR A 487 -4.30 5.54 2.30
C TYR A 487 -4.46 4.61 1.11
N TYR A 488 -3.58 4.72 0.12
CA TYR A 488 -3.55 3.80 -1.01
C TYR A 488 -2.12 3.57 -1.48
N GLY A 489 -1.76 2.31 -1.72
CA GLY A 489 -0.53 1.91 -2.40
C GLY A 489 -0.89 0.95 -3.54
N ALA A 490 -0.31 1.19 -4.71
CA ALA A 490 -0.60 0.36 -5.88
C ALA A 490 -0.19 -1.12 -5.66
N PRO A 491 -0.92 -2.08 -6.24
CA PRO A 491 -0.56 -3.50 -6.21
C PRO A 491 0.88 -3.74 -6.72
N PHE A 492 1.59 -4.66 -6.08
CA PHE A 492 2.94 -5.05 -6.50
C PHE A 492 2.92 -6.39 -7.23
N GLY A 493 3.17 -6.35 -8.54
CA GLY A 493 3.20 -7.52 -9.44
C GLY A 493 4.59 -8.04 -9.83
N GLY A 494 5.63 -7.73 -9.06
CA GLY A 494 7.00 -8.19 -9.36
C GLY A 494 7.60 -7.61 -10.66
N SER A 495 8.29 -8.46 -11.45
CA SER A 495 9.11 -8.06 -12.60
C SER A 495 8.37 -7.91 -13.93
N ASN A 496 7.13 -8.39 -14.03
CA ASN A 496 6.38 -8.41 -15.28
C ASN A 496 5.45 -7.19 -15.40
N ILE A 497 4.90 -6.96 -16.60
CA ILE A 497 4.11 -5.78 -16.98
C ILE A 497 3.03 -5.56 -15.92
N PRO A 498 3.19 -4.57 -15.03
CA PRO A 498 2.13 -4.30 -14.09
C PRO A 498 0.94 -3.74 -14.87
N GLU A 499 -0.27 -4.03 -14.40
CA GLU A 499 -1.47 -3.34 -14.84
C GLU A 499 -1.69 -2.14 -13.92
N GLY A 500 -1.85 -0.93 -14.48
CA GLY A 500 -2.04 0.24 -13.63
C GLY A 500 -3.44 0.23 -13.04
N PRO A 501 -3.58 0.45 -11.72
CA PRO A 501 -4.91 0.47 -11.09
C PRO A 501 -5.75 1.67 -11.54
N LEU A 502 -5.12 2.77 -11.93
CA LEU A 502 -5.80 3.93 -12.51
C LEU A 502 -5.68 3.89 -14.03
N LYS A 503 -6.65 3.26 -14.69
CA LYS A 503 -6.67 3.06 -16.15
C LYS A 503 -6.63 4.38 -16.93
N GLY A 504 -6.01 4.35 -18.10
CA GLY A 504 -6.05 5.45 -19.05
C GLY A 504 -7.47 5.75 -19.59
N ASP A 505 -7.58 6.80 -20.39
CA ASP A 505 -8.76 7.12 -21.19
C ASP A 505 -10.07 7.27 -20.40
N GLY A 506 -9.99 7.86 -19.20
CA GLY A 506 -11.14 8.15 -18.34
C GLY A 506 -11.35 7.16 -17.20
N GLY A 507 -10.40 6.25 -16.95
CA GLY A 507 -10.40 5.38 -15.78
C GLY A 507 -10.43 6.19 -14.48
N THR A 508 -11.07 5.64 -13.45
CA THR A 508 -11.18 6.27 -12.13
C THR A 508 -10.60 5.37 -11.05
N LEU A 509 -10.17 5.98 -9.96
CA LEU A 509 -9.77 5.29 -8.73
C LEU A 509 -10.44 6.00 -7.57
N THR A 510 -11.24 5.28 -6.78
CA THR A 510 -11.84 5.82 -5.56
C THR A 510 -11.22 5.21 -4.32
N ILE A 511 -11.09 6.05 -3.30
CA ILE A 511 -10.38 5.79 -2.05
C ILE A 511 -11.36 6.11 -0.93
N GLY A 512 -11.68 5.11 -0.12
CA GLY A 512 -12.69 5.18 0.95
C GLY A 512 -14.12 4.90 0.51
N TYR A 513 -14.37 4.62 -0.78
CA TYR A 513 -15.68 4.22 -1.31
C TYR A 513 -15.57 3.53 -2.69
N GLY A 514 -16.62 2.87 -3.18
CA GLY A 514 -16.64 2.15 -4.47
C GLY A 514 -16.44 0.63 -4.34
N THR A 515 -15.96 -0.04 -5.40
CA THR A 515 -15.70 -1.50 -5.40
C THR A 515 -14.41 -1.88 -4.67
N VAL A 516 -14.36 -3.10 -4.14
CA VAL A 516 -13.63 -3.39 -2.89
C VAL A 516 -12.44 -4.33 -3.09
N PHE A 517 -12.15 -4.98 -4.22
CA PHE A 517 -10.94 -5.85 -4.25
C PHE A 517 -9.64 -5.26 -4.78
N THR A 518 -9.67 -4.15 -5.51
CA THR A 518 -8.44 -3.59 -6.12
C THR A 518 -8.09 -2.19 -5.62
N ASN A 519 -9.04 -1.54 -4.92
CA ASN A 519 -9.05 -0.10 -4.66
C ASN A 519 -9.53 0.22 -3.23
N ILE A 520 -9.16 -0.60 -2.25
CA ILE A 520 -9.50 -0.30 -0.86
C ILE A 520 -8.61 0.85 -0.37
N ALA A 521 -9.17 1.73 0.46
CA ALA A 521 -8.41 2.68 1.25
C ALA A 521 -9.19 2.97 2.52
N SER A 522 -8.47 3.19 3.62
CA SER A 522 -8.91 3.51 5.00
C SER A 522 -10.34 4.01 5.20
N PRO A 523 -10.98 3.69 6.35
CA PRO A 523 -12.34 4.14 6.64
C PRO A 523 -12.35 5.66 6.73
N GLY A 524 -12.74 6.34 5.66
CA GLY A 524 -12.58 7.78 5.54
C GLY A 524 -11.10 8.25 5.54
N ILE A 525 -10.79 9.23 4.69
CA ILE A 525 -9.50 9.94 4.73
C ILE A 525 -9.37 10.78 6.02
N VAL A 526 -10.47 10.99 6.74
CA VAL A 526 -10.53 11.67 8.04
C VAL A 526 -11.63 11.04 8.89
N GLU A 527 -11.28 10.54 10.07
CA GLU A 527 -12.23 10.17 11.14
C GLU A 527 -12.09 11.16 12.30
N SER A 528 -13.20 11.58 12.88
CA SER A 528 -13.22 12.29 14.16
C SER A 528 -12.98 11.28 15.29
N GLN A 529 -11.86 11.40 16.03
CA GLN A 529 -11.73 10.64 17.27
C GLN A 529 -12.58 11.31 18.37
N GLN A 530 -13.35 10.49 19.10
CA GLN A 530 -13.98 10.88 20.35
C GLN A 530 -12.89 11.11 21.39
N ASP A 531 -12.49 12.36 21.62
CA ASP A 531 -12.03 12.82 22.93
C ASP A 531 -11.93 14.36 22.95
N GLY A 532 -13.01 15.00 23.40
CA GLY A 532 -12.99 16.20 24.25
C GLY A 532 -12.15 17.43 23.87
N MET A 533 -11.64 17.57 22.66
CA MET A 533 -10.84 18.71 22.20
C MET A 533 -11.58 19.45 21.07
N ALA A 534 -11.70 20.76 21.24
CA ALA A 534 -12.52 21.63 20.42
C ALA A 534 -12.20 21.52 18.92
N LEU A 535 -13.25 21.31 18.12
CA LEU A 535 -13.39 21.43 16.67
C LEU A 535 -12.28 22.24 15.97
N ASP A 536 -11.21 21.55 15.57
CA ASP A 536 -10.18 22.12 14.71
C ASP A 536 -10.60 22.01 13.24
N LYS A 537 -10.64 23.14 12.55
CA LYS A 537 -10.79 23.22 11.08
C LYS A 537 -9.73 22.35 10.42
N VAL A 538 -10.12 21.33 9.68
CA VAL A 538 -9.20 20.50 8.91
C VAL A 538 -8.94 21.17 7.57
N HIS A 539 -7.81 21.86 7.51
CA HIS A 539 -7.26 22.43 6.28
C HIS A 539 -6.45 21.33 5.57
N ILE A 540 -7.05 20.64 4.61
CA ILE A 540 -6.35 19.79 3.64
C ILE A 540 -5.91 20.69 2.47
N SER A 541 -5.23 21.79 2.80
CA SER A 541 -4.30 22.43 1.86
C SER A 541 -3.04 21.58 1.79
N SER A 542 -2.17 21.81 0.81
CA SER A 542 -0.91 21.11 0.51
C SER A 542 0.10 20.93 1.66
N SER A 543 -0.30 21.08 2.94
CA SER A 543 0.62 21.09 4.08
C SER A 543 0.05 21.19 5.50
N VAL A 544 -1.26 21.09 5.75
CA VAL A 544 -1.75 21.02 7.15
C VAL A 544 -2.39 19.69 7.51
N LYS A 545 -3.00 19.03 6.54
CA LYS A 545 -3.24 17.59 6.51
C LYS A 545 -3.17 17.24 5.03
N SER A 546 -2.02 16.79 4.51
CA SER A 546 -1.80 16.79 3.06
C SER A 546 -2.12 15.44 2.47
N LEU A 547 -3.07 15.39 1.54
CA LEU A 547 -3.16 14.27 0.61
C LEU A 547 -2.09 14.45 -0.47
N TYR A 548 -1.07 13.60 -0.45
CA TYR A 548 -0.04 13.58 -1.48
C TYR A 548 -0.40 12.52 -2.51
N LEU A 549 -0.49 12.93 -3.78
CA LEU A 549 -0.62 12.01 -4.91
C LEU A 549 0.74 11.88 -5.55
N ASP A 550 1.35 10.70 -5.40
CA ASP A 550 2.54 10.38 -6.15
C ASP A 550 2.17 9.66 -7.45
N PHE A 551 2.53 10.26 -8.58
CA PHE A 551 2.44 9.66 -9.92
C PHE A 551 3.82 9.30 -10.47
N SER A 552 4.87 9.30 -9.65
CA SER A 552 6.23 8.91 -10.02
C SER A 552 6.30 7.51 -10.64
N ALA A 553 5.26 6.69 -10.42
CA ALA A 553 5.07 5.42 -11.08
C ALA A 553 4.42 5.51 -12.50
N SER A 554 4.33 6.70 -13.08
CA SER A 554 3.89 6.90 -14.45
C SER A 554 5.00 6.52 -15.43
N CYS A 555 4.71 5.51 -16.25
CA CYS A 555 5.53 4.98 -17.34
C CYS A 555 6.62 3.96 -16.93
N LYS A 556 6.23 2.71 -16.68
CA LYS A 556 7.07 1.58 -17.13
C LYS A 556 7.03 1.56 -18.66
N GLY A 557 7.84 2.41 -19.27
CA GLY A 557 7.98 2.46 -20.72
C GLY A 557 8.53 1.14 -21.24
N VAL A 558 7.76 0.51 -22.12
CA VAL A 558 8.26 -0.43 -23.12
C VAL A 558 9.39 0.28 -23.87
N ASN A 559 10.59 -0.28 -23.80
CA ASN A 559 11.58 -0.20 -24.87
C ASN A 559 12.00 -1.62 -25.22
#